data_AF-A0A287CXN9-F1
#
_entry.id   AF-A0A287CXN9-F1
#
_cell.length_a   1.000
_cell.length_b   1.000
_cell.length_c   1.000
_cell.angle_alpha   90.00
_cell.angle_beta   90.00
_cell.angle_gamma   90.00
#
_symmetry.space_group_name_H-M   'P 1'
#
loop_
_entity.id
_entity.type
_entity.pdbx_description
1 polymer ?
#
loop_
_entity_poly.entity_id
_entity_poly.type
_entity_poly.pdbx_seq_one_letter_code
_entity_poly.pdbx_strand_id
1 'polypeptide(L)'
;MSGSNGVKDNSHNKARTSPYPGSKVERSQVPNEKVGWLVEWQDYNPVEYTAVSVLAGPRWADPQISESNFSPKFNEKDGHVERKSQNGLYEIENGRPRNPAGRTGLVGRGLLGRWGPNHAADPIITRWKRDSSGNKITHPVSGKHILQFVAI
;
A
#
# COMPACT_ATOMS: atom_id res chain seq x y z
N MET A 1 -0.09 33.70 22.23
CA MET A 1 -0.16 33.09 20.89
C MET A 1 1.02 32.14 20.74
N SER A 2 0.85 30.88 21.09
CA SER A 2 1.83 29.84 20.77
C SER A 2 1.34 29.14 19.52
N GLY A 3 1.98 29.42 18.38
CA GLY A 3 1.73 28.70 17.14
C GLY A 3 1.93 27.21 17.40
N SER A 4 0.86 26.42 17.27
CA SER A 4 0.98 24.99 17.13
C SER A 4 1.78 24.76 15.85
N ASN A 5 3.05 24.37 16.01
CA ASN A 5 3.81 23.76 14.94
C ASN A 5 3.04 22.50 14.54
N GLY A 6 2.15 22.65 13.56
CA GLY A 6 1.39 21.56 12.99
C GLY A 6 2.39 20.53 12.51
N VAL A 7 2.42 19.39 13.19
CA VAL A 7 3.03 18.18 12.66
C VAL A 7 2.41 18.03 11.28
N LYS A 8 3.21 18.22 10.22
CA LYS A 8 2.80 17.82 8.88
C LYS A 8 2.65 16.32 8.95
N ASP A 9 1.44 15.87 9.23
CA ASP A 9 1.09 14.48 9.19
C ASP A 9 1.32 14.03 7.74
N ASN A 10 2.38 13.25 7.52
CA ASN A 10 2.78 12.79 6.20
C ASN A 10 1.84 11.65 5.79
N SER A 11 0.57 11.97 5.60
CA SER A 11 -0.45 11.05 5.13
C SER A 11 -0.08 10.44 3.78
N HIS A 12 -0.55 9.22 3.51
CA HIS A 12 -0.31 8.54 2.24
C HIS A 12 -0.91 9.29 1.04
N ASN A 13 -0.06 10.00 0.29
CA ASN A 13 -0.53 10.83 -0.83
C ASN A 13 -0.80 10.01 -2.11
N LYS A 14 0.11 9.11 -2.50
CA LYS A 14 -0.06 8.28 -3.70
C LYS A 14 -1.33 7.43 -3.63
N ALA A 15 -1.66 6.91 -2.45
CA ALA A 15 -2.86 6.10 -2.21
C ALA A 15 -4.18 6.86 -2.42
N ARG A 16 -4.14 8.20 -2.51
CA ARG A 16 -5.29 9.08 -2.72
C ARG A 16 -5.31 9.74 -4.10
N THR A 17 -4.38 9.40 -4.99
CA THR A 17 -4.36 9.94 -6.35
C THR A 17 -5.41 9.29 -7.24
N SER A 18 -5.92 10.08 -8.18
CA SER A 18 -6.90 9.67 -9.19
C SER A 18 -6.39 10.02 -10.61
N PRO A 19 -6.86 9.32 -11.67
CA PRO A 19 -7.74 8.14 -11.60
C PRO A 19 -7.03 6.93 -10.98
N TYR A 20 -7.81 5.96 -10.48
CA TYR A 20 -7.24 4.70 -10.02
C TYR A 20 -6.48 4.01 -11.17
N PRO A 21 -5.26 3.47 -10.96
CA PRO A 21 -4.42 2.93 -12.02
C PRO A 21 -5.15 1.96 -12.96
N GLY A 22 -4.97 2.14 -14.27
CA GLY A 22 -5.60 1.30 -15.30
C GLY A 22 -7.11 1.50 -15.45
N SER A 23 -7.67 2.59 -14.92
CA SER A 23 -9.11 2.88 -14.98
C SER A 23 -9.38 4.38 -15.21
N LYS A 24 -10.66 4.76 -15.31
CA LYS A 24 -11.14 6.15 -15.24
C LYS A 24 -11.86 6.46 -13.92
N VAL A 25 -11.70 5.59 -12.92
CA VAL A 25 -12.41 5.71 -11.64
C VAL A 25 -11.74 6.79 -10.80
N GLU A 26 -12.51 7.82 -10.47
CA GLU A 26 -12.11 8.89 -9.56
C GLU A 26 -12.40 8.49 -8.11
N ARG A 27 -11.44 8.68 -7.22
CA ARG A 27 -11.63 8.47 -5.78
C ARG A 27 -12.47 9.60 -5.19
N SER A 28 -13.21 9.32 -4.12
CA SER A 28 -13.79 10.37 -3.27
C SER A 28 -12.66 11.20 -2.63
N GLN A 29 -12.79 12.52 -2.62
CA GLN A 29 -11.77 13.38 -2.01
C GLN A 29 -11.66 13.12 -0.52
N VAL A 30 -10.43 12.99 -0.01
CA VAL A 30 -10.14 12.80 1.42
C VAL A 30 -9.26 13.95 1.92
N PRO A 31 -9.80 14.91 2.70
CA PRO A 31 -9.00 15.94 3.35
C PRO A 31 -7.93 15.32 4.26
N ASN A 32 -6.78 15.98 4.40
CA ASN A 32 -5.63 15.43 5.13
C ASN A 32 -5.98 15.15 6.60
N GLU A 33 -6.71 16.07 7.21
CA GLU A 33 -7.18 15.98 8.59
C GLU A 33 -8.20 14.87 8.84
N LYS A 34 -8.74 14.25 7.77
CA LYS A 34 -9.69 13.12 7.86
C LYS A 34 -9.12 11.79 7.36
N VAL A 35 -7.80 11.72 7.10
CA VAL A 35 -7.16 10.48 6.64
C VAL A 35 -7.25 9.39 7.71
N GLY A 36 -6.91 9.71 8.97
CA GLY A 36 -6.91 8.72 10.05
C GLY A 36 -8.31 8.20 10.40
N TRP A 37 -8.46 6.88 10.55
CA TRP A 37 -9.75 6.23 10.87
C TRP A 37 -10.36 6.70 12.20
N LEU A 38 -9.53 7.08 13.17
CA LEU A 38 -9.96 7.62 14.46
C LEU A 38 -10.72 8.94 14.34
N VAL A 39 -10.53 9.68 13.25
CA VAL A 39 -11.30 10.90 12.97
C VAL A 39 -12.67 10.48 12.48
N GLU A 40 -13.69 10.86 13.23
CA GLU A 40 -15.08 10.62 12.87
C GLU A 40 -15.42 11.30 11.55
N TRP A 41 -16.08 10.57 10.66
CA TRP A 41 -16.58 11.10 9.41
C TRP A 41 -17.75 10.26 8.90
N GLN A 42 -18.95 10.58 9.37
CA GLN A 42 -20.18 9.85 9.02
C GLN A 42 -20.50 9.95 7.53
N ASP A 43 -20.28 11.12 6.92
CA ASP A 43 -20.53 11.35 5.49
C ASP A 43 -19.43 10.78 4.57
N TYR A 44 -18.48 10.00 5.10
CA TYR A 44 -17.44 9.40 4.29
C TYR A 44 -18.04 8.31 3.39
N ASN A 45 -18.27 8.67 2.13
CA ASN A 45 -18.82 7.78 1.11
C ASN A 45 -17.77 7.49 0.01
N PRO A 46 -16.87 6.53 0.21
CA PRO A 46 -15.85 6.16 -0.78
C PRO A 46 -16.47 5.46 -1.99
N VAL A 47 -15.91 5.71 -3.18
CA VAL A 47 -16.28 4.97 -4.39
C VAL A 47 -15.92 3.49 -4.24
N GLU A 48 -16.80 2.57 -4.64
CA GLU A 48 -16.48 1.14 -4.66
C GLU A 48 -15.92 0.73 -6.02
N TYR A 49 -14.74 0.10 -6.02
CA TYR A 49 -14.12 -0.40 -7.25
C TYR A 49 -13.25 -1.64 -7.00
N THR A 50 -13.46 -2.65 -7.85
CA THR A 50 -12.57 -3.79 -8.04
C THR A 50 -12.45 -4.05 -9.53
N ALA A 51 -11.23 -4.23 -10.02
CA ALA A 51 -10.95 -4.40 -11.44
C ALA A 51 -11.57 -5.70 -11.98
N VAL A 52 -12.00 -5.69 -13.23
CA VAL A 52 -12.60 -6.87 -13.90
C VAL A 52 -11.66 -8.07 -13.87
N SER A 53 -10.35 -7.85 -14.00
CA SER A 53 -9.32 -8.90 -13.91
C SER A 53 -9.25 -9.57 -12.55
N VAL A 54 -9.57 -8.84 -11.47
CA VAL A 54 -9.65 -9.39 -10.10
C VAL A 54 -11.00 -10.10 -9.90
N LEU A 55 -12.09 -9.50 -10.38
CA LEU A 55 -13.44 -10.09 -10.29
C LEU A 55 -13.58 -11.40 -11.07
N ALA A 56 -12.77 -11.60 -12.11
CA ALA A 56 -12.72 -12.85 -12.87
C ALA A 56 -12.21 -14.07 -12.04
N GLY A 57 -11.76 -13.85 -10.80
CA GLY A 57 -11.35 -14.92 -9.88
C GLY A 57 -10.09 -15.71 -10.31
N PRO A 58 -9.02 -15.08 -10.81
CA PRO A 58 -7.78 -15.81 -11.08
C PRO A 58 -7.18 -16.38 -9.78
N ARG A 59 -6.30 -17.39 -9.89
CA ARG A 59 -5.70 -18.08 -8.71
C ARG A 59 -5.02 -17.16 -7.68
N TRP A 60 -4.54 -16.00 -8.11
CA TRP A 60 -3.88 -15.01 -7.25
C TRP A 60 -4.84 -14.04 -6.56
N ALA A 61 -6.13 -14.04 -6.92
CA ALA A 61 -7.16 -13.19 -6.34
C ALA A 61 -8.00 -13.97 -5.32
N ASP A 62 -8.46 -13.27 -4.28
CA ASP A 62 -9.47 -13.79 -3.37
C ASP A 62 -10.87 -13.75 -4.03
N PRO A 63 -11.84 -14.54 -3.55
CA PRO A 63 -13.26 -14.31 -3.81
C PRO A 63 -13.74 -12.94 -3.29
N GLN A 64 -14.97 -12.56 -3.63
CA GLN A 64 -15.62 -11.41 -2.97
C GLN A 64 -15.99 -11.77 -1.51
N ILE A 65 -15.97 -10.78 -0.60
CA ILE A 65 -16.31 -11.00 0.83
C ILE A 65 -17.72 -11.57 1.03
N SER A 66 -18.64 -11.29 0.11
CA SER A 66 -20.02 -11.79 0.14
C SER A 66 -20.16 -13.26 -0.25
N GLU A 67 -19.10 -13.92 -0.74
CA GLU A 67 -19.19 -15.34 -1.11
C GLU A 67 -19.24 -16.25 0.12
N SER A 68 -20.26 -17.11 0.18
CA SER A 68 -20.61 -17.93 1.35
C SER A 68 -19.49 -18.84 1.86
N ASN A 69 -18.61 -19.26 0.97
CA ASN A 69 -17.55 -20.23 1.22
C ASN A 69 -16.18 -19.55 1.35
N PHE A 70 -16.14 -18.22 1.41
CA PHE A 70 -14.94 -17.44 1.63
C PHE A 70 -14.87 -16.89 3.06
N SER A 71 -14.13 -17.59 3.92
CA SER A 71 -13.92 -17.23 5.33
C SER A 71 -12.45 -16.91 5.61
N PRO A 72 -11.95 -15.73 5.19
CA PRO A 72 -10.54 -15.39 5.31
C PRO A 72 -10.09 -15.23 6.77
N LYS A 73 -8.92 -15.77 7.11
CA LYS A 73 -8.28 -15.59 8.42
C LYS A 73 -7.38 -14.35 8.43
N PHE A 74 -7.98 -13.17 8.55
CA PHE A 74 -7.23 -11.92 8.58
C PHE A 74 -6.30 -11.82 9.79
N ASN A 75 -5.21 -11.05 9.65
CA ASN A 75 -4.17 -10.91 10.68
C ASN A 75 -3.43 -12.22 11.04
N GLU A 76 -3.51 -13.24 10.18
CA GLU A 76 -2.90 -14.56 10.40
C GLU A 76 -2.33 -15.15 9.10
N LYS A 77 -1.66 -16.31 9.22
CA LYS A 77 -1.31 -17.11 8.04
C LYS A 77 -2.52 -17.97 7.67
N ASP A 78 -3.13 -17.69 6.53
CA ASP A 78 -4.35 -18.33 6.05
C ASP A 78 -4.03 -19.36 4.96
N GLY A 79 -3.60 -20.55 5.39
CA GLY A 79 -3.15 -21.61 4.49
C GLY A 79 -1.91 -21.18 3.68
N HIS A 80 -2.08 -20.99 2.38
CA HIS A 80 -1.04 -20.52 1.45
C HIS A 80 -1.00 -19.00 1.29
N VAL A 81 -1.91 -18.26 1.93
CA VAL A 81 -1.98 -16.80 1.86
C VAL A 81 -1.50 -16.21 3.18
N GLU A 82 -0.41 -15.44 3.16
CA GLU A 82 0.01 -14.64 4.32
C GLU A 82 -0.87 -13.40 4.39
N ARG A 83 -1.68 -13.29 5.46
CA ARG A 83 -2.56 -12.15 5.69
C ARG A 83 -2.07 -11.28 6.84
N LYS A 84 -0.96 -11.59 7.51
CA LYS A 84 -0.35 -10.69 8.49
C LYS A 84 0.27 -9.48 7.81
N SER A 85 -0.10 -8.29 8.25
CA SER A 85 0.65 -7.08 7.89
C SER A 85 1.99 -7.06 8.64
N GLN A 86 3.04 -6.56 7.97
CA GLN A 86 4.34 -6.32 8.61
C GLN A 86 4.35 -5.08 9.52
N ASN A 87 3.25 -4.32 9.54
CA ASN A 87 3.06 -3.15 10.40
C ASN A 87 2.15 -3.41 11.61
N GLY A 88 1.93 -4.69 11.96
CA GLY A 88 1.04 -5.08 13.06
C GLY A 88 -0.39 -5.37 12.61
N LEU A 89 -1.31 -5.43 13.57
CA LEU A 89 -2.72 -5.75 13.31
C LEU A 89 -3.41 -4.63 12.52
N TYR A 90 -4.29 -5.00 11.61
CA TYR A 90 -5.23 -4.09 10.96
C TYR A 90 -6.66 -4.43 11.36
N GLU A 91 -7.49 -3.39 11.47
CA GLU A 91 -8.89 -3.51 11.86
C GLU A 91 -9.72 -4.18 10.76
N ILE A 92 -10.69 -5.00 11.17
CA ILE A 92 -11.72 -5.55 10.28
C ILE A 92 -13.03 -4.82 10.57
N GLU A 93 -13.55 -4.11 9.57
CA GLU A 93 -14.84 -3.42 9.66
C GLU A 93 -15.73 -3.89 8.50
N ASN A 94 -17.01 -4.16 8.79
CA ASN A 94 -17.96 -4.66 7.79
C ASN A 94 -17.43 -5.90 7.03
N GLY A 95 -16.77 -6.79 7.76
CA GLY A 95 -16.19 -8.03 7.24
C GLY A 95 -14.95 -7.86 6.35
N ARG A 96 -14.41 -6.64 6.20
CA ARG A 96 -13.26 -6.38 5.33
C ARG A 96 -12.13 -5.58 6.03
N PRO A 97 -10.88 -5.71 5.60
CA PRO A 97 -9.75 -4.98 6.18
C PRO A 97 -9.83 -3.46 5.97
N ARG A 98 -9.53 -2.68 7.01
CA ARG A 98 -9.20 -1.25 6.89
C ARG A 98 -7.70 -1.08 6.61
N ASN A 99 -7.37 -0.17 5.69
CA ASN A 99 -5.98 0.18 5.42
C ASN A 99 -5.36 0.82 6.68
N PRO A 100 -4.27 0.28 7.25
CA PRO A 100 -3.68 0.79 8.49
C PRO A 100 -3.19 2.25 8.38
N ALA A 101 -2.92 2.75 7.16
CA ALA A 101 -2.51 4.14 6.93
C ALA A 101 -3.69 5.13 6.78
N GLY A 102 -4.94 4.66 6.81
CA GLY A 102 -6.14 5.52 6.79
C GLY A 102 -6.98 5.42 5.52
N ARG A 103 -7.92 6.36 5.40
CA ARG A 103 -8.87 6.50 4.28
C ARG A 103 -8.15 6.81 2.96
N THR A 104 -8.68 6.26 1.87
CA THR A 104 -8.13 6.46 0.51
C THR A 104 -9.15 7.00 -0.50
N GLY A 105 -10.41 7.19 -0.11
CA GLY A 105 -11.48 7.61 -1.01
C GLY A 105 -12.03 6.50 -1.91
N LEU A 106 -11.58 5.26 -1.73
CA LEU A 106 -12.02 4.10 -2.51
C LEU A 106 -12.07 2.85 -1.62
N VAL A 107 -13.12 2.05 -1.78
CA VAL A 107 -13.30 0.72 -1.18
C VAL A 107 -13.36 -0.35 -2.27
N GLY A 108 -13.26 -1.62 -1.86
CA GLY A 108 -12.97 -2.72 -2.77
C GLY A 108 -11.47 -2.93 -2.89
N ARG A 109 -11.03 -3.69 -3.90
CA ARG A 109 -9.62 -4.07 -4.04
C ARG A 109 -8.88 -3.34 -5.16
N GLY A 110 -9.60 -2.66 -6.04
CA GLY A 110 -9.03 -2.15 -7.28
C GLY A 110 -8.32 -3.27 -8.06
N LEU A 111 -7.04 -3.11 -8.35
CA LEU A 111 -6.21 -4.11 -9.05
C LEU A 111 -5.58 -5.18 -8.12
N LEU A 112 -5.72 -5.05 -6.81
CA LEU A 112 -5.10 -5.97 -5.86
C LEU A 112 -5.90 -7.28 -5.75
N GLY A 113 -5.21 -8.42 -5.69
CA GLY A 113 -5.87 -9.72 -5.62
C GLY A 113 -6.45 -10.03 -4.24
N ARG A 114 -5.69 -9.71 -3.18
CA ARG A 114 -6.00 -10.09 -1.81
C ARG A 114 -6.72 -8.98 -1.07
N TRP A 115 -7.66 -9.36 -0.21
CA TRP A 115 -8.19 -8.44 0.81
C TRP A 115 -7.13 -8.23 1.91
N GLY A 116 -6.81 -6.98 2.22
CA GLY A 116 -5.76 -6.62 3.18
C GLY A 116 -4.38 -6.51 2.52
N PRO A 117 -3.29 -6.97 3.17
CA PRO A 117 -1.95 -6.82 2.64
C PRO A 117 -1.74 -7.65 1.37
N ASN A 118 -1.06 -7.05 0.38
CA ASN A 118 -0.60 -7.71 -0.84
C ASN A 118 0.93 -7.64 -0.85
N HIS A 119 1.59 -8.71 -0.42
CA HIS A 119 3.03 -8.72 -0.19
C HIS A 119 3.84 -8.68 -1.49
N ALA A 120 4.92 -7.91 -1.47
CA ALA A 120 5.94 -7.86 -2.51
C ALA A 120 7.33 -7.98 -1.86
N ALA A 121 8.36 -8.14 -2.68
CA ALA A 121 9.75 -8.17 -2.24
C ALA A 121 10.61 -7.34 -3.19
N ASP A 122 11.44 -6.46 -2.64
CA ASP A 122 12.35 -5.59 -3.38
C ASP A 122 13.81 -6.00 -3.08
N PRO A 123 14.39 -6.95 -3.85
CA PRO A 123 15.78 -7.35 -3.64
C PRO A 123 16.73 -6.25 -4.14
N ILE A 124 17.42 -5.57 -3.21
CA ILE A 124 18.43 -4.55 -3.56
C ILE A 124 19.81 -5.21 -3.56
N ILE A 125 20.22 -5.73 -4.73
CA ILE A 125 21.57 -6.26 -4.92
C ILE A 125 22.52 -5.11 -5.19
N THR A 126 23.58 -5.01 -4.39
CA THR A 126 24.55 -3.92 -4.50
C THR A 126 25.96 -4.42 -4.75
N ARG A 127 26.78 -3.58 -5.40
CA ARG A 127 28.24 -3.74 -5.47
C ARG A 127 28.93 -2.38 -5.49
N TRP A 128 30.20 -2.35 -5.11
CA TRP A 128 31.02 -1.15 -5.31
C TRP A 128 31.23 -0.89 -6.81
N LYS A 129 31.11 0.37 -7.23
CA LYS A 129 31.57 0.80 -8.55
C LYS A 129 33.10 0.68 -8.58
N ARG A 130 33.62 0.03 -9.61
CA ARG A 130 35.06 -0.20 -9.78
C ARG A 130 35.58 0.44 -11.07
N ASP A 131 36.86 0.82 -11.06
CA ASP A 131 37.59 1.23 -12.27
C ASP A 131 38.10 0.01 -13.06
N SER A 132 38.87 0.24 -14.13
CA SER A 132 39.44 -0.81 -14.99
C SER A 132 40.44 -1.72 -14.27
N SER A 133 41.05 -1.26 -13.18
CA SER A 133 41.97 -2.04 -12.35
C SER A 133 41.24 -2.81 -11.25
N GLY A 134 39.91 -2.68 -11.17
CA GLY A 134 39.10 -3.31 -10.15
C GLY A 134 39.11 -2.58 -8.80
N ASN A 135 39.65 -1.37 -8.69
CA ASN A 135 39.64 -0.60 -7.44
C ASN A 135 38.31 0.13 -7.24
N LYS A 136 37.94 0.38 -5.99
CA LYS A 136 36.70 1.11 -5.67
C LYS A 136 36.84 2.58 -6.07
N ILE A 137 35.81 3.15 -6.70
CA ILE A 137 35.80 4.57 -7.05
C ILE A 137 35.26 5.39 -5.87
N THR A 138 36.03 6.39 -5.43
CA THR A 138 35.62 7.35 -4.39
C THR A 138 34.99 8.59 -5.03
N HIS A 139 33.87 9.03 -4.49
CA HIS A 139 33.22 10.27 -4.91
C HIS A 139 33.96 11.48 -4.32
N PRO A 140 34.39 12.45 -5.13
CA PRO A 140 35.30 13.52 -4.69
C PRO A 140 34.69 14.45 -3.64
N VAL A 141 33.37 14.71 -3.70
CA VAL A 141 32.72 15.66 -2.78
C VAL A 141 32.40 15.00 -1.43
N SER A 142 31.98 13.74 -1.44
CA SER A 142 31.53 13.07 -0.20
C SER A 142 32.64 12.27 0.48
N GLY A 143 33.75 12.00 -0.21
CA GLY A 143 34.83 11.14 0.27
C GLY A 143 34.42 9.67 0.43
N LYS A 144 33.21 9.28 0.01
CA LYS A 144 32.68 7.90 0.15
C LYS A 144 32.83 7.13 -1.16
N HIS A 145 32.99 5.81 -1.07
CA HIS A 145 32.97 4.95 -2.25
C HIS A 145 31.58 4.95 -2.90
N ILE A 146 31.54 4.87 -4.23
CA ILE A 146 30.31 4.86 -5.01
C ILE A 146 29.73 3.44 -5.04
N LEU A 147 28.48 3.30 -4.61
CA LEU A 147 27.73 2.06 -4.68
C LEU A 147 26.88 2.00 -5.96
N GLN A 148 26.73 0.81 -6.54
CA GLN A 148 25.78 0.52 -7.62
C GLN A 148 24.75 -0.47 -7.10
N PHE A 149 23.55 -0.44 -7.68
CA PHE A 149 22.56 -1.49 -7.50
C PHE A 149 21.99 -1.92 -8.86
N VAL A 150 21.40 -3.11 -8.93
CA VAL A 150 20.73 -3.60 -10.15
C VAL A 150 19.33 -2.99 -10.24
N ALA A 151 19.03 -2.37 -11.39
CA ALA A 151 17.70 -1.84 -11.72
C ALA A 151 17.23 -2.41 -13.07
N ILE A 152 15.90 -2.48 -13.27
CA ILE A 152 15.24 -2.94 -14.50
C ILE A 152 14.46 -1.81 -15.17
#